data_AF-A0A559GK05-F1
#
_entry.id   AF-A0A559GK05-F1
#
_cell.length_a   1.000
_cell.length_b   1.000
_cell.length_c   1.000
_cell.angle_alpha   90.00
_cell.angle_beta   90.00
_cell.angle_gamma   90.00
#
_symmetry.space_group_name_H-M   'P 1'
#
loop_
_entity.id
_entity.type
_entity.pdbx_description
1 polymer ?
#
loop_
_entity_poly.entity_id
_entity_poly.type
_entity_poly.pdbx_seq_one_letter_code
_entity_poly.pdbx_strand_id
1 'polypeptide(L)'
;LQHTVAEDAEKYGKALPEIEKQLENIQSEFSQFVTLNSSGDPVEAAVILDDTENHILALTHIVDRIPALVETLTKELPDQLADLEEGYRKLLDANYHFTETDIESRFQLLHESLKNNQENIRQLELDNAEYENNRIQEEINALYDIFTREIEAQKVVENLLSTLPTYLNHLKENNQVLVQDLERLNKTYLLPESDGNHVRRLQEELAALDTAILEVTEDQRESAQAHSVLEEQLEMLQSNLKDIEDEQISVSERLAQIEKDDLNARQKANVYVNRLHTIKR
;
A
#
# COMPACT_ATOMS: atom_id res chain seq x y z
N LEU A 1 -36.15 -21.98 19.79
CA LEU A 1 -36.49 -21.49 18.44
C LEU A 1 -37.55 -20.39 18.49
N GLN A 2 -38.85 -20.66 18.65
CA GLN A 2 -39.84 -19.55 18.73
C GLN A 2 -39.58 -18.58 19.90
N HIS A 3 -39.29 -19.09 21.09
CA HIS A 3 -38.97 -18.23 22.25
C HIS A 3 -37.65 -17.46 22.07
N THR A 4 -36.64 -18.06 21.44
CA THR A 4 -35.32 -17.43 21.22
C THR A 4 -35.34 -16.41 20.08
N VAL A 5 -36.18 -16.60 19.06
CA VAL A 5 -36.42 -15.62 17.99
C VAL A 5 -37.27 -14.44 18.49
N ALA A 6 -38.24 -14.71 19.37
CA ALA A 6 -39.09 -13.68 19.97
C ALA A 6 -38.39 -12.82 21.05
N GLU A 7 -37.42 -13.39 21.79
CA GLU A 7 -36.65 -12.65 22.81
C GLU A 7 -35.54 -11.77 22.22
N ASP A 8 -34.97 -12.15 21.08
CA ASP A 8 -33.84 -11.46 20.42
C ASP A 8 -34.26 -10.82 19.07
N ALA A 9 -35.48 -10.30 18.99
CA ALA A 9 -36.05 -9.71 17.76
C ALA A 9 -35.15 -8.64 17.11
N GLU A 10 -34.44 -7.84 17.91
CA GLU A 10 -33.49 -6.84 17.40
C GLU A 10 -32.26 -7.47 16.71
N LYS A 11 -31.83 -8.68 17.12
CA LYS A 11 -30.68 -9.38 16.53
C LYS A 11 -30.99 -10.02 15.18
N TYR A 12 -32.25 -10.30 14.89
CA TYR A 12 -32.68 -10.86 13.60
C TYR A 12 -33.10 -9.78 12.60
N GLY A 13 -33.29 -8.53 13.05
CA GLY A 13 -33.51 -7.36 12.20
C GLY A 13 -34.58 -7.59 11.13
N LYS A 14 -34.23 -7.36 9.85
CA LYS A 14 -35.15 -7.52 8.71
C LYS A 14 -35.40 -8.99 8.32
N ALA A 15 -34.65 -9.96 8.84
CA ALA A 15 -34.85 -11.39 8.54
C ALA A 15 -35.99 -12.03 9.34
N LEU A 16 -36.38 -11.39 10.45
CA LEU A 16 -37.42 -11.86 11.37
C LEU A 16 -38.74 -12.32 10.70
N PRO A 17 -39.37 -11.53 9.79
CA PRO A 17 -40.61 -11.95 9.14
C PRO A 17 -40.47 -13.19 8.25
N GLU A 18 -39.30 -13.39 7.62
CA GLU A 18 -39.08 -14.58 6.79
C GLU A 18 -38.76 -15.81 7.66
N ILE A 19 -38.09 -15.63 8.80
CA ILE A 19 -37.90 -16.69 9.83
C ILE A 19 -39.25 -17.15 10.39
N GLU A 20 -40.15 -16.21 10.71
CA GLU A 20 -41.50 -16.51 11.20
C GLU A 20 -42.31 -17.32 10.17
N LYS A 21 -42.22 -16.96 8.90
CA LYS A 21 -42.88 -17.67 7.80
C LYS A 21 -42.31 -19.09 7.61
N GLN A 22 -41.00 -19.28 7.72
CA GLN A 22 -40.40 -20.61 7.69
C GLN A 22 -40.80 -21.46 8.90
N LEU A 23 -40.93 -20.86 10.09
CA LEU A 23 -41.48 -21.52 11.28
C LEU A 23 -42.94 -21.95 11.09
N GLU A 24 -43.78 -21.10 10.48
CA GLU A 24 -45.17 -21.45 10.15
C GLU A 24 -45.26 -22.59 9.12
N ASN A 25 -44.38 -22.60 8.11
CA ASN A 25 -44.31 -23.70 7.13
C ASN A 25 -43.97 -25.02 7.82
N ILE A 26 -42.96 -25.04 8.69
CA ILE A 26 -42.59 -26.24 9.47
C ILE A 26 -43.74 -26.71 10.36
N GLN A 27 -44.49 -25.80 10.98
CA GLN A 27 -45.69 -26.16 11.75
C GLN A 27 -46.80 -26.77 10.89
N SER A 28 -46.96 -26.29 9.65
CA SER A 28 -47.90 -26.85 8.68
C SER A 28 -47.50 -28.26 8.25
N GLU A 29 -46.22 -28.46 7.89
CA GLU A 29 -45.66 -29.76 7.52
C GLU A 29 -45.79 -30.78 8.66
N PHE A 30 -45.54 -30.37 9.91
CA PHE A 30 -45.73 -31.22 11.08
C PHE A 30 -47.21 -31.58 11.30
N SER A 31 -48.14 -30.66 11.04
CA SER A 31 -49.58 -30.94 11.12
C SER A 31 -50.03 -31.92 10.03
N GLN A 32 -49.45 -31.83 8.83
CA GLN A 32 -49.68 -32.78 7.73
C GLN A 32 -49.13 -34.16 8.08
N PHE A 33 -47.92 -34.24 8.66
CA PHE A 33 -47.36 -35.48 9.17
C PHE A 33 -48.28 -36.18 10.18
N VAL A 34 -48.79 -35.45 11.19
CA VAL A 34 -49.71 -36.00 12.20
C VAL A 34 -51.00 -36.52 11.56
N THR A 35 -51.47 -35.84 10.52
CA THR A 35 -52.68 -36.23 9.77
C THR A 35 -52.44 -37.48 8.93
N LEU A 36 -51.33 -37.55 8.17
CA LEU A 36 -50.97 -38.71 7.34
C LEU A 36 -50.67 -39.97 8.17
N ASN A 37 -50.00 -39.81 9.31
CA ASN A 37 -49.75 -40.89 10.26
C ASN A 37 -51.06 -41.45 10.84
N SER A 38 -52.06 -40.59 11.07
CA SER A 38 -53.40 -40.98 11.50
C SER A 38 -54.26 -41.57 10.37
N SER A 39 -53.96 -41.22 9.11
CA SER A 39 -54.73 -41.61 7.91
C SER A 39 -54.22 -42.90 7.24
N GLY A 40 -53.04 -43.39 7.65
CA GLY A 40 -52.60 -44.75 7.36
C GLY A 40 -51.59 -44.94 6.22
N ASP A 41 -50.90 -43.89 5.77
CA ASP A 41 -49.77 -44.01 4.84
C ASP A 41 -48.43 -43.71 5.55
N PRO A 42 -47.77 -44.74 6.12
CA PRO A 42 -46.54 -44.56 6.89
C PRO A 42 -45.32 -44.24 6.02
N VAL A 43 -45.37 -44.51 4.72
CA VAL A 43 -44.24 -44.26 3.81
C VAL A 43 -44.17 -42.77 3.47
N GLU A 44 -45.32 -42.18 3.13
CA GLU A 44 -45.41 -40.76 2.80
C GLU A 44 -45.19 -39.88 4.05
N ALA A 45 -45.66 -40.33 5.22
CA ALA A 45 -45.38 -39.67 6.50
C ALA A 45 -43.88 -39.66 6.86
N ALA A 46 -43.13 -40.73 6.54
CA ALA A 46 -41.70 -40.79 6.83
C ALA A 46 -40.89 -39.79 5.99
N VAL A 47 -41.28 -39.58 4.72
CA VAL A 47 -40.64 -38.60 3.83
C VAL A 47 -40.87 -37.17 4.34
N ILE A 48 -42.10 -36.83 4.70
CA ILE A 48 -42.43 -35.51 5.25
C ILE A 48 -41.69 -35.26 6.57
N LEU A 49 -41.53 -36.28 7.40
CA LEU A 49 -40.78 -36.14 8.65
C LEU A 49 -39.29 -35.85 8.39
N ASP A 50 -38.66 -36.57 7.47
CA ASP A 50 -37.26 -36.36 7.09
C ASP A 50 -37.05 -34.96 6.51
N ASP A 51 -37.96 -34.51 5.63
CA ASP A 51 -37.96 -33.15 5.08
C ASP A 51 -38.12 -32.08 6.19
N THR A 52 -39.05 -32.28 7.14
CA THR A 52 -39.21 -31.35 8.27
C THR A 52 -37.99 -31.32 9.18
N GLU A 53 -37.34 -32.46 9.42
CA GLU A 53 -36.13 -32.52 10.24
C GLU A 53 -34.98 -31.76 9.55
N ASN A 54 -34.81 -31.95 8.24
CA ASN A 54 -33.87 -31.20 7.43
C ASN A 54 -34.16 -29.67 7.43
N HIS A 55 -35.43 -29.27 7.30
CA HIS A 55 -35.85 -27.86 7.38
C HIS A 55 -35.59 -27.26 8.77
N ILE A 56 -35.85 -28.00 9.85
CA ILE A 56 -35.55 -27.56 11.22
C ILE A 56 -34.03 -27.39 11.40
N LEU A 57 -33.23 -28.35 10.93
CA LEU A 57 -31.76 -28.28 11.03
C LEU A 57 -31.20 -27.07 10.27
N ALA A 58 -31.68 -26.83 9.05
CA ALA A 58 -31.32 -25.66 8.26
C ALA A 58 -31.72 -24.35 8.95
N LEU A 59 -32.94 -24.27 9.48
CA LEU A 59 -33.42 -23.09 10.19
C LEU A 59 -32.62 -22.84 11.48
N THR A 60 -32.23 -23.90 12.20
CA THR A 60 -31.43 -23.77 13.42
C THR A 60 -30.05 -23.17 13.10
N HIS A 61 -29.39 -23.68 12.05
CA HIS A 61 -28.12 -23.15 11.58
C HIS A 61 -28.23 -21.69 11.09
N ILE A 62 -29.34 -21.34 10.44
CA ILE A 62 -29.65 -19.99 10.00
C ILE A 62 -29.81 -19.04 11.21
N VAL A 63 -30.61 -19.43 12.19
CA VAL A 63 -30.88 -18.63 13.41
C VAL A 63 -29.60 -18.43 14.23
N ASP A 64 -28.68 -19.39 14.25
CA ASP A 64 -27.40 -19.23 14.95
C ASP A 64 -26.43 -18.27 14.24
N ARG A 65 -26.49 -18.15 12.90
CA ARG A 65 -25.57 -17.30 12.11
C ARG A 65 -26.06 -15.88 11.87
N ILE A 66 -27.38 -15.65 11.84
CA ILE A 66 -27.96 -14.32 11.58
C ILE A 66 -27.49 -13.24 12.56
N PRO A 67 -27.45 -13.47 13.89
CA PRO A 67 -27.09 -12.42 14.83
C PRO A 67 -25.71 -11.81 14.58
N ALA A 68 -24.73 -12.65 14.23
CA ALA A 68 -23.38 -12.19 13.90
C ALA A 68 -23.37 -11.36 12.61
N LEU A 69 -24.05 -11.84 11.56
CA LEU A 69 -24.14 -11.13 10.27
C LEU A 69 -24.88 -9.80 10.38
N VAL A 70 -25.91 -9.73 11.23
CA VAL A 70 -26.67 -8.50 11.47
C VAL A 70 -25.84 -7.52 12.30
N GLU A 71 -25.08 -7.99 13.28
CA GLU A 71 -24.18 -7.14 14.07
C GLU A 71 -23.09 -6.51 13.19
N THR A 72 -22.42 -7.30 12.37
CA THR A 72 -21.39 -6.80 11.44
C THR A 72 -21.97 -5.78 10.47
N LEU A 73 -23.15 -6.06 9.91
CA LEU A 73 -23.76 -5.22 8.88
C LEU A 73 -24.45 -3.95 9.42
N THR A 74 -24.95 -3.97 10.65
CA THR A 74 -25.72 -2.86 11.22
C THR A 74 -24.88 -1.94 12.10
N LYS A 75 -23.77 -2.45 12.66
CA LYS A 75 -22.85 -1.68 13.51
C LYS A 75 -21.45 -1.59 12.92
N GLU A 76 -20.76 -2.72 12.76
CA GLU A 76 -19.31 -2.69 12.50
C GLU A 76 -18.98 -2.05 11.15
N LEU A 77 -19.61 -2.47 10.06
CA LEU A 77 -19.34 -1.92 8.72
C LEU A 77 -19.77 -0.45 8.59
N PRO A 78 -20.96 -0.02 9.06
CA PRO A 78 -21.33 1.40 9.06
C PRO A 78 -20.42 2.27 9.92
N ASP A 79 -20.02 1.80 11.11
CA ASP A 79 -19.12 2.54 12.00
C ASP A 79 -17.73 2.71 11.35
N GLN A 80 -17.18 1.63 10.77
CA GLN A 80 -15.93 1.70 10.01
C GLN A 80 -16.02 2.66 8.83
N LEU A 81 -17.13 2.63 8.08
CA LEU A 81 -17.32 3.50 6.93
C LEU A 81 -17.43 4.97 7.36
N ALA A 82 -18.13 5.26 8.46
CA ALA A 82 -18.21 6.59 9.05
C ALA A 82 -16.83 7.10 9.55
N ASP A 83 -16.06 6.24 10.20
CA ASP A 83 -14.69 6.54 10.62
C ASP A 83 -13.78 6.84 9.42
N LEU A 84 -13.95 6.08 8.32
CA LEU A 84 -13.20 6.26 7.07
C LEU A 84 -13.61 7.55 6.35
N GLU A 85 -14.90 7.91 6.34
CA GLU A 85 -15.39 9.19 5.83
C GLU A 85 -14.86 10.38 6.67
N GLU A 86 -14.82 10.26 8.00
CA GLU A 86 -14.25 11.29 8.86
C GLU A 86 -12.73 11.42 8.65
N GLY A 87 -12.03 10.28 8.53
CA GLY A 87 -10.62 10.23 8.16
C GLY A 87 -10.36 10.92 6.82
N TYR A 88 -11.18 10.61 5.81
CA TYR A 88 -11.09 11.23 4.49
C TYR A 88 -11.31 12.75 4.54
N ARG A 89 -12.30 13.23 5.29
CA ARG A 89 -12.50 14.68 5.48
C ARG A 89 -11.31 15.35 6.15
N LYS A 90 -10.72 14.72 7.18
CA LYS A 90 -9.51 15.26 7.84
C LYS A 90 -8.33 15.31 6.88
N LEU A 91 -8.18 14.32 6.00
CA LEU A 91 -7.15 14.30 4.98
C LEU A 91 -7.40 15.39 3.93
N LEU A 92 -8.64 15.58 3.47
CA LEU A 92 -9.01 16.69 2.59
C LEU A 92 -8.74 18.07 3.24
N ASP A 93 -9.09 18.25 4.51
CA ASP A 93 -8.82 19.49 5.26
C ASP A 93 -7.31 19.74 5.44
N ALA A 94 -6.53 18.66 5.55
CA ALA A 94 -5.07 18.70 5.52
C ALA A 94 -4.50 18.85 4.10
N ASN A 95 -5.35 19.14 3.11
CA ASN A 95 -5.02 19.40 1.71
C ASN A 95 -4.45 18.20 0.94
N TYR A 96 -4.69 16.97 1.42
CA TYR A 96 -4.32 15.75 0.72
C TYR A 96 -5.15 15.61 -0.56
N HIS A 97 -4.48 15.35 -1.67
CA HIS A 97 -5.11 15.03 -2.94
C HIS A 97 -4.79 13.59 -3.30
N PHE A 98 -5.81 12.74 -3.36
CA PHE A 98 -5.65 11.37 -3.81
C PHE A 98 -5.66 11.33 -5.35
N THR A 99 -4.78 10.52 -5.94
CA THR A 99 -4.79 10.27 -7.38
C THR A 99 -6.07 9.57 -7.84
N GLU A 100 -6.67 8.78 -6.96
CA GLU A 100 -7.95 8.11 -7.21
C GLU A 100 -9.09 9.10 -7.02
N THR A 101 -9.56 9.68 -8.12
CA THR A 101 -10.70 10.60 -8.22
C THR A 101 -12.06 9.96 -7.89
N ASP A 102 -12.05 8.72 -7.40
CA ASP A 102 -13.21 7.84 -7.24
C ASP A 102 -13.43 7.36 -5.80
N ILE A 103 -12.76 7.95 -4.79
CA ILE A 103 -13.00 7.54 -3.39
C ILE A 103 -14.47 7.82 -2.99
N GLU A 104 -15.03 8.95 -3.42
CA GLU A 104 -16.43 9.30 -3.17
C GLU A 104 -17.40 8.36 -3.89
N SER A 105 -17.09 7.91 -5.11
CA SER A 105 -17.90 6.94 -5.84
C SER A 105 -17.80 5.55 -5.20
N ARG A 106 -16.63 5.16 -4.69
CA ARG A 106 -16.46 3.93 -3.90
C ARG A 106 -17.27 3.96 -2.60
N PHE A 107 -17.31 5.07 -1.87
CA PHE A 107 -18.19 5.20 -0.70
C PHE A 107 -19.66 5.03 -1.05
N GLN A 108 -20.12 5.62 -2.16
CA GLN A 108 -21.49 5.43 -2.63
C GLN A 108 -21.79 3.96 -2.97
N LEU A 109 -20.85 3.29 -3.66
CA LEU A 109 -20.97 1.86 -3.98
C LEU A 109 -20.97 0.99 -2.71
N LEU A 110 -20.20 1.33 -1.69
CA LEU A 110 -20.21 0.63 -0.40
C LEU A 110 -21.56 0.81 0.32
N HIS A 111 -22.12 2.02 0.34
CA HIS A 111 -23.47 2.26 0.88
C HIS A 111 -24.55 1.48 0.12
N GLU A 112 -24.45 1.40 -1.20
CA GLU A 112 -25.36 0.59 -2.03
C GLU A 112 -25.19 -0.91 -1.74
N SER A 113 -23.95 -1.38 -1.59
CA SER A 113 -23.64 -2.78 -1.27
C SER A 113 -24.14 -3.17 0.12
N LEU A 114 -24.00 -2.28 1.12
CA LEU A 114 -24.59 -2.47 2.46
C LEU A 114 -26.12 -2.58 2.38
N LYS A 115 -26.77 -1.73 1.57
CA LYS A 115 -28.22 -1.77 1.38
C LYS A 115 -28.68 -3.05 0.67
N ASN A 116 -27.93 -3.50 -0.33
CA ASN A 116 -28.20 -4.76 -1.03
C ASN A 116 -28.00 -5.97 -0.10
N ASN A 117 -26.98 -5.93 0.76
CA ASN A 117 -26.75 -7.00 1.71
C ASN A 117 -27.83 -7.04 2.81
N GLN A 118 -28.38 -5.89 3.24
CA GLN A 118 -29.59 -5.87 4.08
C GLN A 118 -30.79 -6.58 3.42
N GLU A 119 -30.89 -6.50 2.09
CA GLU A 119 -31.95 -7.17 1.33
C GLU A 119 -31.70 -8.68 1.24
N ASN A 120 -30.45 -9.11 1.06
CA ASN A 120 -30.06 -10.54 1.07
C ASN A 120 -30.34 -11.18 2.43
N ILE A 121 -30.04 -10.47 3.54
CA ILE A 121 -30.41 -10.89 4.90
C ILE A 121 -31.93 -11.03 5.04
N ARG A 122 -32.71 -10.11 4.45
CA ARG A 122 -34.18 -10.21 4.45
C ARG A 122 -34.68 -11.46 3.72
N GLN A 123 -33.98 -11.89 2.66
CA GLN A 123 -34.32 -13.07 1.87
C GLN A 123 -33.77 -14.38 2.45
N LEU A 124 -33.12 -14.35 3.63
CA LEU A 124 -32.44 -15.51 4.25
C LEU A 124 -31.30 -16.10 3.42
N GLU A 125 -30.75 -15.34 2.48
CA GLU A 125 -29.59 -15.76 1.67
C GLU A 125 -28.28 -15.51 2.43
N LEU A 126 -28.07 -16.26 3.52
CA LEU A 126 -26.95 -16.02 4.45
C LEU A 126 -25.58 -16.20 3.80
N ASP A 127 -25.42 -17.15 2.90
CA ASP A 127 -24.15 -17.39 2.23
C ASP A 127 -23.79 -16.23 1.29
N ASN A 128 -24.78 -15.66 0.59
CA ASN A 128 -24.59 -14.46 -0.23
C ASN A 128 -24.32 -13.23 0.65
N ALA A 129 -25.01 -13.12 1.79
CA ALA A 129 -24.81 -12.03 2.74
C ALA A 129 -23.40 -12.05 3.37
N GLU A 130 -22.89 -13.23 3.71
CA GLU A 130 -21.53 -13.43 4.23
C GLU A 130 -20.48 -13.10 3.16
N TYR A 131 -20.70 -13.54 1.92
CA TYR A 131 -19.81 -13.21 0.80
C TYR A 131 -19.74 -11.70 0.54
N GLU A 132 -20.89 -11.03 0.47
CA GLU A 132 -20.94 -9.57 0.27
C GLU A 132 -20.37 -8.81 1.48
N ASN A 133 -20.55 -9.29 2.70
CA ASN A 133 -19.90 -8.70 3.89
C ASN A 133 -18.37 -8.77 3.78
N ASN A 134 -17.82 -9.92 3.38
CA ASN A 134 -16.38 -10.06 3.19
C ASN A 134 -15.86 -9.14 2.09
N ARG A 135 -16.58 -9.01 0.97
CA ARG A 135 -16.22 -8.07 -0.10
C ARG A 135 -16.23 -6.62 0.37
N ILE A 136 -17.26 -6.21 1.11
CA ILE A 136 -17.33 -4.86 1.70
C ILE A 136 -16.13 -4.64 2.63
N GLN A 137 -15.79 -5.63 3.46
CA GLN A 137 -14.64 -5.54 4.36
C GLN A 137 -13.31 -5.44 3.60
N GLU A 138 -13.12 -6.19 2.51
CA GLU A 138 -11.92 -6.12 1.66
C GLU A 138 -11.77 -4.74 1.02
N GLU A 139 -12.86 -4.16 0.50
CA GLU A 139 -12.86 -2.81 -0.07
C GLU A 139 -12.57 -1.74 1.00
N ILE A 140 -13.13 -1.87 2.21
CA ILE A 140 -12.81 -1.00 3.35
C ILE A 140 -11.33 -1.08 3.70
N ASN A 141 -10.76 -2.30 3.78
CA ASN A 141 -9.34 -2.50 4.06
C ASN A 141 -8.45 -1.89 2.97
N ALA A 142 -8.83 -2.05 1.69
CA ALA A 142 -8.10 -1.44 0.58
C ALA A 142 -8.08 0.08 0.66
N LEU A 143 -9.20 0.71 1.06
CA LEU A 143 -9.26 2.15 1.31
C LEU A 143 -8.35 2.58 2.47
N TYR A 144 -8.32 1.82 3.57
CA TYR A 144 -7.39 2.07 4.67
C TYR A 144 -5.93 1.95 4.23
N ASP A 145 -5.58 0.98 3.39
CA ASP A 145 -4.22 0.79 2.89
C ASP A 145 -3.79 1.99 2.03
N ILE A 146 -4.68 2.50 1.18
CA ILE A 146 -4.42 3.71 0.37
C ILE A 146 -4.15 4.91 1.28
N PHE A 147 -4.98 5.11 2.30
CA PHE A 147 -4.81 6.23 3.24
C PHE A 147 -3.52 6.11 4.05
N THR A 148 -3.23 4.91 4.54
CA THR A 148 -2.01 4.63 5.29
C THR A 148 -0.78 4.91 4.44
N ARG A 149 -0.77 4.43 3.19
CA ARG A 149 0.31 4.69 2.24
C ARG A 149 0.52 6.18 2.00
N GLU A 150 -0.55 6.95 1.85
CA GLU A 150 -0.45 8.40 1.61
C GLU A 150 0.09 9.14 2.85
N ILE A 151 -0.30 8.73 4.06
CA ILE A 151 0.22 9.28 5.33
C ILE A 151 1.71 8.93 5.51
N GLU A 152 2.11 7.71 5.16
CA GLU A 152 3.51 7.28 5.21
C GLU A 152 4.36 8.02 4.18
N ALA A 153 3.88 8.12 2.93
CA ALA A 153 4.51 8.88 1.86
C ALA A 153 4.72 10.33 2.28
N GLN A 154 3.77 10.97 2.96
CA GLN A 154 3.95 12.33 3.47
C GLN A 154 5.16 12.45 4.41
N LYS A 155 5.29 11.54 5.38
CA LYS A 155 6.42 11.56 6.32
C LYS A 155 7.75 11.33 5.60
N VAL A 156 7.76 10.44 4.61
CA VAL A 156 8.95 10.15 3.81
C VAL A 156 9.33 11.39 2.98
N VAL A 157 8.36 12.03 2.31
CA VAL A 157 8.54 13.28 1.58
C VAL A 157 9.06 14.40 2.48
N GLU A 158 8.51 14.61 3.67
CA GLU A 158 8.97 15.64 4.61
C GLU A 158 10.43 15.39 5.06
N ASN A 159 10.78 14.14 5.35
CA ASN A 159 12.14 13.75 5.69
C ASN A 159 13.10 13.92 4.50
N LEU A 160 12.67 13.54 3.29
CA LEU A 160 13.44 13.69 2.07
C LEU A 160 13.68 15.17 1.75
N LEU A 161 12.66 16.02 1.84
CA LEU A 161 12.78 17.47 1.61
C LEU A 161 13.74 18.14 2.59
N SER A 162 13.84 17.65 3.83
CA SER A 162 14.81 18.14 4.82
C SER A 162 16.25 17.66 4.53
N THR A 163 16.40 16.44 4.04
CA THR A 163 17.71 15.79 3.87
C THR A 163 18.34 16.04 2.50
N LEU A 164 17.53 16.10 1.43
CA LEU A 164 17.96 16.33 0.05
C LEU A 164 18.83 17.58 -0.13
N PRO A 165 18.48 18.77 0.41
CA PRO A 165 19.31 19.96 0.27
C PRO A 165 20.68 19.79 0.95
N THR A 166 20.70 19.13 2.12
CA THR A 166 21.94 18.86 2.85
C THR A 166 22.85 17.91 2.07
N TYR A 167 22.26 16.83 1.54
CA TYR A 167 22.99 15.83 0.76
C TYR A 167 23.49 16.40 -0.58
N LEU A 168 22.66 17.20 -1.26
CA LEU A 168 23.04 17.90 -2.48
C LEU A 168 24.17 18.91 -2.25
N ASN A 169 24.15 19.65 -1.14
CA ASN A 169 25.26 20.53 -0.77
C ASN A 169 26.56 19.74 -0.54
N HIS A 170 26.50 18.60 0.16
CA HIS A 170 27.67 17.73 0.33
C HIS A 170 28.23 17.22 -1.00
N LEU A 171 27.37 16.81 -1.94
CA LEU A 171 27.81 16.37 -3.27
C LEU A 171 28.41 17.50 -4.11
N LYS A 172 27.90 18.74 -3.98
CA LYS A 172 28.49 19.93 -4.61
C LYS A 172 29.87 20.23 -4.02
N GLU A 173 30.03 20.16 -2.70
CA GLU A 173 31.33 20.35 -2.04
C GLU A 173 32.34 19.27 -2.46
N ASN A 174 31.94 18.01 -2.48
CA ASN A 174 32.78 16.90 -2.94
C ASN A 174 33.20 17.07 -4.40
N ASN A 175 32.28 17.48 -5.27
CA ASN A 175 32.60 17.77 -6.66
C ASN A 175 33.61 18.92 -6.79
N GLN A 176 33.49 19.99 -5.99
CA GLN A 176 34.47 21.08 -5.98
C GLN A 176 35.87 20.59 -5.55
N VAL A 177 35.95 19.71 -4.56
CA VAL A 177 37.22 19.09 -4.14
C VAL A 177 37.82 18.26 -5.29
N LEU A 178 37.00 17.45 -5.97
CA LEU A 178 37.45 16.66 -7.12
C LEU A 178 37.99 17.53 -8.26
N VAL A 179 37.34 18.67 -8.54
CA VAL A 179 37.83 19.64 -9.54
C VAL A 179 39.19 20.20 -9.13
N GLN A 180 39.35 20.60 -7.85
CA GLN A 180 40.61 21.12 -7.34
C GLN A 180 41.74 20.08 -7.40
N ASP A 181 41.44 18.83 -7.03
CA ASP A 181 42.40 17.73 -7.13
C ASP A 181 42.78 17.43 -8.57
N LEU A 182 41.81 17.46 -9.49
CA LEU A 182 42.07 17.30 -10.92
C LEU A 182 42.93 18.43 -11.46
N GLU A 183 42.68 19.69 -11.10
CA GLU A 183 43.54 20.83 -11.48
C GLU A 183 44.96 20.71 -10.92
N ARG A 184 45.10 20.26 -9.67
CA ARG A 184 46.40 20.00 -9.02
C ARG A 184 47.17 18.90 -9.74
N LEU A 185 46.49 17.80 -10.05
CA LEU A 185 47.06 16.66 -10.75
C LEU A 185 47.42 17.02 -12.19
N ASN A 186 46.60 17.79 -12.90
CA ASN A 186 46.84 18.22 -14.28
C ASN A 186 48.08 19.13 -14.43
N LYS A 187 48.45 19.86 -13.37
CA LYS A 187 49.72 20.61 -13.34
C LYS A 187 50.96 19.72 -13.20
N THR A 188 50.78 18.52 -12.67
CA THR A 188 51.88 17.60 -12.32
C THR A 188 52.00 16.42 -13.31
N TYR A 189 50.88 16.01 -13.89
CA TYR A 189 50.74 14.83 -14.74
C TYR A 189 50.01 15.18 -16.03
N LEU A 190 50.35 14.49 -17.13
CA LEU A 190 49.53 14.49 -18.34
C LEU A 190 48.34 13.55 -18.11
N LEU A 191 47.23 14.07 -17.58
CA LEU A 191 46.01 13.29 -17.43
C LEU A 191 45.29 13.13 -18.77
N PRO A 192 44.58 12.00 -18.98
CA PRO A 192 43.67 11.85 -20.10
C PRO A 192 42.54 12.89 -20.01
N GLU A 193 42.15 13.48 -21.14
CA GLU A 193 40.99 14.40 -21.20
C GLU A 193 39.67 13.73 -20.74
N SER A 194 39.60 12.39 -20.69
CA SER A 194 38.42 11.65 -20.23
C SER A 194 38.01 12.00 -18.81
N ASP A 195 38.97 12.24 -17.91
CA ASP A 195 38.69 12.41 -16.49
C ASP A 195 38.13 13.82 -16.23
N GLY A 196 38.66 14.83 -16.93
CA GLY A 196 38.11 16.19 -16.92
C GLY A 196 36.72 16.27 -17.52
N ASN A 197 36.46 15.53 -18.60
CA ASN A 197 35.12 15.43 -19.19
C ASN A 197 34.13 14.68 -18.29
N HIS A 198 34.60 13.75 -17.45
CA HIS A 198 33.74 13.03 -16.50
C HIS A 198 33.32 13.93 -15.34
N VAL A 199 34.25 14.68 -14.75
CA VAL A 199 33.94 15.64 -13.68
C VAL A 199 33.00 16.75 -14.18
N ARG A 200 33.17 17.22 -15.43
CA ARG A 200 32.25 18.21 -16.01
C ARG A 200 30.84 17.65 -16.25
N ARG A 201 30.71 16.39 -16.68
CA ARG A 201 29.41 15.72 -16.79
C ARG A 201 28.72 15.61 -15.42
N LEU A 202 29.46 15.22 -14.39
CA LEU A 202 28.92 15.17 -13.02
C LEU A 202 28.45 16.55 -12.52
N GLN A 203 29.10 17.64 -12.92
CA GLN A 203 28.64 18.99 -12.62
C GLN A 203 27.34 19.35 -13.34
N GLU A 204 27.23 19.00 -14.62
CA GLU A 204 26.02 19.22 -15.42
C GLU A 204 24.84 18.41 -14.86
N GLU A 205 25.07 17.16 -14.45
CA GLU A 205 24.07 16.29 -13.82
C GLU A 205 23.65 16.80 -12.43
N LEU A 206 24.60 17.25 -11.60
CA LEU A 206 24.27 17.87 -10.30
C LEU A 206 23.47 19.17 -10.47
N ALA A 207 23.76 19.97 -11.49
CA ALA A 207 23.00 21.19 -11.79
C ALA A 207 21.58 20.86 -12.28
N ALA A 208 21.44 19.81 -13.11
CA ALA A 208 20.14 19.33 -13.57
C ALA A 208 19.27 18.78 -12.42
N LEU A 209 19.89 18.07 -11.47
CA LEU A 209 19.20 17.59 -10.26
C LEU A 209 18.79 18.74 -9.33
N ASP A 210 19.61 19.79 -9.21
CA ASP A 210 19.26 20.99 -8.44
C ASP A 210 18.03 21.69 -9.03
N THR A 211 17.98 21.81 -10.36
CA THR A 211 16.78 22.34 -11.03
C THR A 211 15.56 21.43 -10.86
N ALA A 212 15.73 20.10 -10.96
CA ALA A 212 14.64 19.16 -10.76
C ALA A 212 14.10 19.17 -9.33
N ILE A 213 14.97 19.29 -8.32
CA ILE A 213 14.56 19.41 -6.91
C ILE A 213 13.83 20.74 -6.66
N LEU A 214 14.29 21.84 -7.28
CA LEU A 214 13.59 23.12 -7.21
C LEU A 214 12.22 23.08 -7.89
N GLU A 215 12.12 22.44 -9.07
CA GLU A 215 10.85 22.19 -9.75
C GLU A 215 9.91 21.35 -8.88
N VAL A 216 10.38 20.24 -8.29
CA VAL A 216 9.56 19.42 -7.38
C VAL A 216 9.13 20.20 -6.13
N THR A 217 9.97 21.10 -5.62
CA THR A 217 9.64 21.94 -4.45
C THR A 217 8.63 23.05 -4.80
N GLU A 218 8.70 23.61 -6.00
CA GLU A 218 7.71 24.58 -6.50
C GLU A 218 6.41 23.90 -6.94
N ASP A 219 6.47 22.72 -7.56
CA ASP A 219 5.31 21.90 -7.91
C ASP A 219 4.55 21.46 -6.65
N GLN A 220 5.25 21.16 -5.54
CA GLN A 220 4.62 20.95 -4.24
C GLN A 220 3.84 22.19 -3.75
N ARG A 221 4.28 23.40 -4.09
CA ARG A 221 3.65 24.67 -3.69
C ARG A 221 2.51 25.07 -4.60
N GLU A 222 2.63 24.84 -5.91
CA GLU A 222 1.66 25.26 -6.92
C GLU A 222 0.61 24.20 -7.24
N SER A 223 0.95 22.91 -7.15
CA SER A 223 0.11 21.81 -7.60
C SER A 223 -0.25 20.87 -6.46
N ALA A 224 -1.56 20.69 -6.27
CA ALA A 224 -2.17 19.70 -5.39
C ALA A 224 -2.04 18.28 -5.97
N GLN A 225 -0.80 17.79 -6.12
CA GLN A 225 -0.50 16.41 -6.51
C GLN A 225 -0.48 15.49 -5.28
N ALA A 226 -0.77 14.20 -5.51
CA ALA A 226 -0.68 13.18 -4.47
C ALA A 226 0.76 13.00 -3.99
N HIS A 227 0.93 12.86 -2.68
CA HIS A 227 2.21 12.67 -2.03
C HIS A 227 2.89 11.36 -2.46
N SER A 228 2.12 10.34 -2.81
CA SER A 228 2.66 9.08 -3.37
C SER A 228 3.41 9.26 -4.70
N VAL A 229 2.97 10.18 -5.57
CA VAL A 229 3.69 10.47 -6.83
C VAL A 229 4.96 11.28 -6.55
N LEU A 230 4.87 12.22 -5.61
CA LEU A 230 6.01 13.01 -5.16
C LEU A 230 7.07 12.14 -4.48
N GLU A 231 6.66 11.14 -3.68
CA GLU A 231 7.55 10.16 -3.08
C GLU A 231 8.35 9.42 -4.16
N GLU A 232 7.68 8.86 -5.18
CA GLU A 232 8.36 8.13 -6.25
C GLU A 232 9.36 9.03 -7.01
N GLN A 233 8.99 10.29 -7.26
CA GLN A 233 9.89 11.26 -7.88
C GLN A 233 11.09 11.59 -6.99
N LEU A 234 10.89 11.79 -5.69
CA LEU A 234 11.96 12.08 -4.74
C LEU A 234 12.87 10.87 -4.50
N GLU A 235 12.33 9.65 -4.48
CA GLU A 235 13.12 8.41 -4.42
C GLU A 235 13.98 8.22 -5.68
N MET A 236 13.41 8.50 -6.86
CA MET A 236 14.19 8.50 -8.10
C MET A 236 15.34 9.53 -8.05
N LEU A 237 15.07 10.75 -7.56
CA LEU A 237 16.09 11.76 -7.37
C LEU A 237 17.16 11.32 -6.36
N GLN A 238 16.76 10.67 -5.27
CA GLN A 238 17.69 10.13 -4.27
C GLN A 238 18.58 9.03 -4.86
N SER A 239 18.02 8.12 -5.67
CA SER A 239 18.79 7.08 -6.36
C SER A 239 19.81 7.70 -7.31
N ASN A 240 19.39 8.69 -8.11
CA ASN A 240 20.29 9.38 -9.03
C ASN A 240 21.43 10.10 -8.29
N LEU A 241 21.15 10.73 -7.14
CA LEU A 241 22.18 11.36 -6.32
C LEU A 241 23.17 10.34 -5.75
N LYS A 242 22.69 9.16 -5.37
CA LYS A 242 23.54 8.07 -4.89
C LYS A 242 24.44 7.51 -6.01
N ASP A 243 23.90 7.34 -7.21
CA ASP A 243 24.68 6.91 -8.37
C ASP A 243 25.79 7.92 -8.68
N ILE A 244 25.50 9.23 -8.57
CA ILE A 244 26.50 10.30 -8.69
C ILE A 244 27.55 10.21 -7.57
N GLU A 245 27.16 9.92 -6.34
CA GLU A 245 28.11 9.72 -5.23
C GLU A 245 29.07 8.56 -5.53
N ASP A 246 28.55 7.42 -5.99
CA ASP A 246 29.34 6.25 -6.35
C ASP A 246 30.29 6.55 -7.53
N GLU A 247 29.84 7.31 -8.52
CA GLU A 247 30.71 7.79 -9.61
C GLU A 247 31.80 8.75 -9.10
N GLN A 248 31.47 9.68 -8.20
CA GLN A 248 32.45 10.59 -7.59
C GLN A 248 33.52 9.82 -6.81
N ILE A 249 33.13 8.80 -6.04
CA ILE A 249 34.06 7.93 -5.32
C ILE A 249 34.96 7.18 -6.31
N SER A 250 34.38 6.62 -7.38
CA SER A 250 35.15 5.91 -8.42
C SER A 250 36.18 6.80 -9.11
N VAL A 251 35.84 8.06 -9.37
CA VAL A 251 36.79 9.05 -9.94
C VAL A 251 37.86 9.40 -8.92
N SER A 252 37.50 9.62 -7.66
CA SER A 252 38.44 9.89 -6.56
C SER A 252 39.48 8.77 -6.41
N GLU A 253 39.03 7.52 -6.38
CA GLU A 253 39.91 6.35 -6.29
C GLU A 253 40.85 6.24 -7.49
N ARG A 254 40.35 6.51 -8.71
CA ARG A 254 41.18 6.54 -9.93
C ARG A 254 42.26 7.61 -9.85
N LEU A 255 41.91 8.83 -9.41
CA LEU A 255 42.87 9.92 -9.23
C LEU A 255 43.93 9.57 -8.18
N ALA A 256 43.54 8.99 -7.04
CA ALA A 256 44.46 8.55 -6.00
C ALA A 256 45.39 7.41 -6.48
N GLN A 257 44.87 6.51 -7.31
CA GLN A 257 45.66 5.41 -7.87
C GLN A 257 46.76 5.91 -8.83
N ILE A 258 46.50 6.98 -9.59
CA ILE A 258 47.52 7.62 -10.46
C ILE A 258 48.72 8.10 -9.64
N GLU A 259 48.49 8.77 -8.50
CA GLU A 259 49.58 9.23 -7.62
C GLU A 259 50.40 8.06 -7.06
N LYS A 260 49.72 6.98 -6.67
CA LYS A 260 50.36 5.77 -6.15
C LYS A 260 51.18 5.05 -7.21
N ASP A 261 50.68 4.98 -8.44
CA ASP A 261 51.36 4.32 -9.55
C ASP A 261 52.58 5.12 -10.02
N ASP A 262 52.55 6.46 -10.00
CA ASP A 262 53.75 7.26 -10.26
C ASP A 262 54.84 7.03 -9.19
N LEU A 263 54.46 7.04 -7.90
CA LEU A 263 55.40 6.72 -6.82
C LEU A 263 56.05 5.34 -7.00
N ASN A 264 55.24 4.33 -7.32
CA ASN A 264 55.72 2.98 -7.60
C ASN A 264 56.62 2.92 -8.84
N ALA A 265 56.28 3.66 -9.90
CA ALA A 265 57.08 3.74 -11.12
C ALA A 265 58.44 4.42 -10.84
N ARG A 266 58.47 5.51 -10.08
CA ARG A 266 59.72 6.18 -9.66
C ARG A 266 60.59 5.28 -8.80
N GLN A 267 60.01 4.55 -7.85
CA GLN A 267 60.77 3.58 -7.04
C GLN A 267 61.37 2.48 -7.91
N LYS A 268 60.60 1.89 -8.83
CA LYS A 268 61.10 0.90 -9.79
C LYS A 268 62.20 1.46 -10.68
N ALA A 269 62.02 2.66 -11.22
CA ALA A 269 63.03 3.34 -12.04
C ALA A 269 64.34 3.54 -11.26
N ASN A 270 64.29 4.02 -10.02
CA ASN A 270 65.47 4.17 -9.16
C ASN A 270 66.17 2.82 -8.92
N VAL A 271 65.43 1.73 -8.71
CA VAL A 271 66.01 0.39 -8.58
C VAL A 271 66.69 -0.04 -9.88
N TYR A 272 66.09 0.20 -11.04
CA TYR A 272 66.71 -0.10 -12.34
C TYR A 272 67.94 0.75 -12.62
N VAL A 273 67.91 2.05 -12.29
CA VAL A 273 69.06 2.95 -12.39
C VAL A 273 70.20 2.46 -11.50
N ASN A 274 69.92 2.11 -10.24
CA ASN A 274 70.91 1.54 -9.33
C ASN A 274 71.50 0.22 -9.85
N ARG A 275 70.68 -0.64 -10.46
CA ARG A 275 71.15 -1.88 -11.13
C ARG A 275 72.02 -1.61 -12.36
N LEU A 276 71.70 -0.59 -13.15
CA LEU A 276 72.53 -0.18 -14.29
C LEU A 276 73.86 0.42 -13.83
N HIS A 277 73.87 1.18 -12.74
CA HIS A 277 75.08 1.71 -12.15
C HIS A 277 76.01 0.62 -11.59
N THR A 278 75.47 -0.47 -11.03
CA THR A 278 76.28 -1.62 -10.60
C THR A 278 76.81 -2.44 -11.76
N ILE A 279 76.12 -2.51 -12.91
CA ILE A 279 76.61 -3.22 -14.11
C ILE A 279 77.67 -2.42 -14.88
N LYS A 280 77.64 -1.08 -14.82
CA LYS A 280 78.64 -0.20 -15.48
C LYS A 280 79.97 -0.07 -14.73
N ARG A 281 80.10 -0.63 -13.53
CA ARG A 281 81.31 -0.60 -12.70
C ARG A 281 82.09 -1.89 -12.83
#